data_AF-A0A935PK08-F1
#
_entry.id   AF-A0A935PK08-F1
#
_cell.length_a   1.000
_cell.length_b   1.000
_cell.length_c   1.000
_cell.angle_alpha   90.00
_cell.angle_beta   90.00
_cell.angle_gamma   90.00
#
_symmetry.space_group_name_H-M   'P 1'
#
loop_
_entity.id
_entity.type
_entity.pdbx_description
1 polymer ?
#
loop_
_entity_poly.entity_id
_entity_poly.type
_entity_poly.pdbx_seq_one_letter_code
_entity_poly.pdbx_strand_id
1 'polypeptide(L)'
;MSTPDDLHTPTPAFVAGLEEAVLRAYREADAIPMIPRAPSARWRDWGRIAAVLVLGAALGVGGQFASAQVRDARTRSEIERSILAERELQGFRLDLAKEEVKRIDAAVRVGGMPARALMEAAREQRVSETELQRLDLDLAEVRLTNALPRNELSAPLVGGRDFVLDRLRLRAPLALREEDGATRLAVEADRRVKLGLDPPSAAIDARMRAVDAHREMQLVAMQLRLRAQFLKERLSPAEVTRLQQQEAMQIEVGRTRELFEFDKERLAQAETQRKAGTITEVEFRRVQLEYLERERMLYRMQVELKYMGKKDDL
;
A
#
# COMPACT_ATOMS: atom_id res chain seq x y z
N MET A 1 -13.45 39.18 25.50
CA MET A 1 -13.84 38.92 24.11
C MET A 1 -12.92 37.82 23.62
N SER A 2 -13.39 36.59 23.60
CA SER A 2 -12.61 35.43 23.14
C SER A 2 -12.99 35.15 21.69
N THR A 3 -12.01 35.04 20.81
CA THR A 3 -12.19 34.78 19.39
C THR A 3 -12.56 33.31 19.14
N PRO A 4 -13.35 32.98 18.09
CA PRO A 4 -13.82 31.60 17.84
C PRO A 4 -12.73 30.57 17.52
N ASP A 5 -11.48 30.98 17.27
CA ASP A 5 -10.36 30.09 16.94
C ASP A 5 -9.67 29.42 18.14
N ASP A 6 -9.96 29.85 19.38
CA ASP A 6 -9.37 29.26 20.59
C ASP A 6 -10.02 27.92 21.02
N LEU A 7 -11.01 27.43 20.28
CA LEU A 7 -11.77 26.21 20.63
C LEU A 7 -11.12 24.90 20.13
N HIS A 8 -10.05 24.98 19.33
CA HIS A 8 -9.43 23.79 18.74
C HIS A 8 -7.93 23.64 19.01
N THR A 9 -7.31 24.55 19.76
CA THR A 9 -5.92 24.39 20.19
C THR A 9 -5.89 23.60 21.50
N PRO A 10 -5.23 22.42 21.55
CA PRO A 10 -5.11 21.66 22.79
C PRO A 10 -4.42 22.51 23.85
N THR A 11 -4.98 22.51 25.06
CA THR A 11 -4.41 23.28 26.16
C THR A 11 -2.98 22.80 26.47
N PRO A 12 -2.06 23.67 26.88
CA PRO A 12 -0.68 23.27 27.22
C PRO A 12 -0.63 22.14 28.26
N ALA A 13 -1.59 22.12 29.19
CA ALA A 13 -1.73 21.06 30.18
C ALA A 13 -2.10 19.71 29.56
N PHE A 14 -2.93 19.68 28.52
CA PHE A 14 -3.27 18.47 27.79
C PHE A 14 -2.06 17.91 27.04
N VAL A 15 -1.30 18.78 26.36
CA VAL A 15 -0.08 18.38 25.63
C VAL A 15 0.95 17.79 26.60
N ALA A 16 1.19 18.44 27.74
CA ALA A 16 2.13 17.94 28.75
C ALA A 16 1.70 16.58 29.34
N GLY A 17 0.40 16.38 29.60
CA GLY A 17 -0.12 15.11 30.09
C GLY A 17 0.00 13.97 29.06
N LEU A 18 -0.10 14.31 27.77
CA LEU A 18 0.01 13.35 26.68
C LEU A 18 1.48 12.94 26.45
N GLU A 19 2.42 13.88 26.54
CA GLU A 19 3.86 13.58 26.53
C GLU A 19 4.26 12.69 27.71
N GLU A 20 3.75 12.94 28.91
CA GLU A 20 4.03 12.10 30.09
C GLU A 20 3.47 10.68 29.92
N ALA A 21 2.25 10.54 29.38
CA ALA A 21 1.64 9.25 29.11
C ALA A 21 2.41 8.44 28.06
N VAL A 22 2.86 9.08 26.97
CA VAL A 22 3.69 8.45 25.92
C VAL A 22 5.04 8.01 26.48
N LEU A 23 5.71 8.87 27.27
CA LEU A 23 6.99 8.52 27.90
C LEU A 23 6.84 7.39 28.93
N ARG A 24 5.74 7.33 29.67
CA ARG A 24 5.45 6.25 30.61
C ARG A 24 5.23 4.92 29.88
N ALA A 25 4.45 4.92 28.80
CA ALA A 25 4.23 3.75 27.96
C ALA A 25 5.54 3.23 27.33
N TYR A 26 6.43 4.12 26.88
CA TYR A 26 7.75 3.73 26.38
C TYR A 26 8.64 3.11 27.47
N ARG A 27 8.65 3.66 28.69
CA ARG A 27 9.42 3.09 29.81
C ARG A 27 8.89 1.74 30.29
N GLU A 28 7.58 1.53 30.24
CA GLU A 28 6.97 0.23 30.56
C GLU A 28 7.24 -0.81 29.46
N ALA A 29 7.34 -0.39 28.19
CA ALA A 29 7.69 -1.28 27.08
C ALA A 29 9.17 -1.69 27.07
N ASP A 30 10.08 -0.81 27.50
CA ASP A 30 11.52 -1.12 27.64
C ASP A 30 11.85 -1.88 28.94
N ALA A 31 10.92 -1.96 29.89
CA ALA A 31 11.04 -2.80 31.08
C ALA A 31 10.76 -4.28 30.73
N ILE A 32 11.59 -4.87 29.87
CA ILE A 32 11.68 -6.33 29.75
C ILE A 32 12.12 -6.85 31.13
N PRO A 33 11.34 -7.68 31.83
CA PRO A 33 11.79 -8.26 33.08
C PRO A 33 13.00 -9.15 32.80
N MET A 34 14.20 -8.66 33.16
CA MET A 34 15.37 -9.51 33.32
C MET A 34 14.99 -10.59 34.32
N ILE A 35 14.78 -11.81 33.83
CA ILE A 35 14.63 -12.99 34.66
C ILE A 35 15.92 -13.10 35.49
N PRO A 36 15.88 -12.95 36.82
CA PRO A 36 17.08 -13.13 37.62
C PRO A 36 17.50 -14.61 37.52
N ARG A 37 18.65 -14.87 36.90
CA ARG A 37 19.36 -16.15 37.03
C ARG A 37 19.82 -16.26 38.48
N ALA A 38 19.01 -16.93 39.30
CA ALA A 38 19.40 -17.29 40.66
C ALA A 38 20.51 -18.35 40.62
N PRO A 39 21.56 -18.23 41.46
CA PRO A 39 22.61 -19.22 41.56
C PRO A 39 22.11 -20.46 42.30
N SER A 40 22.63 -21.60 41.87
CA SER A 40 22.41 -22.94 42.42
C SER A 40 22.63 -23.00 43.93
N ALA A 41 21.56 -23.28 44.69
CA ALA A 41 21.68 -23.70 46.08
C ALA A 41 20.57 -24.68 46.50
N ARG A 42 21.02 -25.92 46.76
CA ARG A 42 20.52 -26.90 47.75
C ARG A 42 19.14 -27.57 47.53
N TRP A 43 19.23 -28.81 47.06
CA TRP A 43 18.24 -29.89 47.04
C TRP A 43 17.74 -30.32 48.43
N ARG A 44 16.95 -29.50 49.15
CA ARG A 44 16.28 -30.01 50.35
C ARG A 44 14.89 -29.46 50.67
N ASP A 45 14.18 -28.92 49.67
CA ASP A 45 12.79 -28.46 49.84
C ASP A 45 11.84 -28.85 48.68
N TRP A 46 12.20 -29.86 47.86
CA TRP A 46 11.34 -30.34 46.76
C TRP A 46 10.04 -31.03 47.22
N GLY A 47 9.98 -31.53 48.47
CA GLY A 47 8.83 -32.27 48.98
C GLY A 47 7.59 -31.40 49.27
N ARG A 48 7.75 -30.09 49.51
CA ARG A 48 6.63 -29.19 49.85
C ARG A 48 6.08 -28.42 48.64
N ILE A 49 6.89 -28.22 47.61
CA ILE A 49 6.48 -27.53 46.37
C ILE A 49 5.63 -28.46 45.47
N ALA A 50 5.88 -29.77 45.51
CA ALA A 50 5.09 -30.76 44.77
C ALA A 50 3.62 -30.86 45.25
N ALA A 51 3.36 -30.68 46.55
CA ALA A 51 2.01 -30.79 47.11
C ALA A 51 1.10 -29.59 46.75
N VAL A 52 1.67 -28.39 46.57
CA VAL A 52 0.92 -27.20 46.13
C VAL A 52 0.67 -27.22 44.62
N LEU A 53 1.59 -27.77 43.83
CA LEU A 53 1.41 -27.92 42.37
C LEU A 53 0.35 -28.95 41.99
N VAL A 54 0.16 -30.02 42.77
CA VAL A 54 -0.87 -31.03 42.49
C VAL A 54 -2.27 -30.56 42.88
N LEU A 55 -2.43 -29.75 43.94
CA LEU A 55 -3.73 -29.18 44.30
C LEU A 55 -4.18 -28.05 43.35
N GLY A 56 -3.24 -27.31 42.74
CA GLY A 56 -3.51 -26.32 41.69
C GLY A 56 -3.87 -26.94 40.33
N ALA A 57 -3.35 -28.14 40.03
CA ALA A 57 -3.62 -28.85 38.79
C ALA A 57 -5.04 -29.46 38.72
N ALA A 58 -5.66 -29.77 39.86
CA ALA A 58 -7.01 -30.39 39.88
C ALA A 58 -8.15 -29.39 39.62
N LEU A 59 -7.95 -28.09 39.86
CA LEU A 59 -8.94 -27.03 39.58
C LEU A 59 -8.63 -26.20 38.32
N GLY A 60 -7.43 -26.34 37.73
CA GLY A 60 -6.96 -25.52 36.61
C GLY A 60 -7.26 -26.06 35.19
N VAL A 61 -7.61 -27.33 35.04
CA VAL A 61 -7.70 -27.97 33.70
C VAL A 61 -9.05 -27.70 32.99
N GLY A 62 -10.08 -27.25 33.71
CA GLY A 62 -11.37 -26.87 33.12
C GLY A 62 -11.47 -25.43 32.59
N GLY A 63 -10.57 -24.52 33.02
CA GLY A 63 -10.68 -23.09 32.73
C GLY A 63 -9.89 -22.60 31.50
N GLN A 64 -8.90 -23.35 31.02
CA GLN A 64 -8.03 -22.88 29.93
C GLN A 64 -8.70 -22.93 28.56
N PHE A 65 -9.63 -23.87 28.31
CA PHE A 65 -10.39 -23.90 27.06
C PHE A 65 -11.41 -22.75 26.96
N ALA A 66 -12.02 -22.32 28.07
CA ALA A 66 -12.91 -21.16 28.08
C ALA A 66 -12.15 -19.85 27.82
N SER A 67 -10.92 -19.70 28.35
CA SER A 67 -10.13 -18.47 28.17
C SER A 67 -9.61 -18.27 26.73
N ALA A 68 -9.29 -19.36 26.02
CA ALA A 68 -8.85 -19.29 24.62
C ALA A 68 -10.02 -18.92 23.70
N GLN A 69 -11.20 -19.54 23.90
CA GLN A 69 -12.41 -19.23 23.14
C GLN A 69 -12.88 -17.77 23.33
N VAL A 70 -12.75 -17.22 24.55
CA VAL A 70 -13.09 -15.81 24.81
C VAL A 70 -12.10 -14.85 24.15
N ARG A 71 -10.81 -15.19 24.07
CA ARG A 71 -9.81 -14.38 23.36
C ARG A 71 -10.06 -14.38 21.85
N ASP A 72 -10.32 -15.55 21.27
CA ASP A 72 -10.59 -15.69 19.83
C ASP A 72 -11.91 -14.99 19.42
N ALA A 73 -12.94 -15.04 20.27
CA ALA A 73 -14.19 -14.31 20.02
C ALA A 73 -13.98 -12.78 20.06
N ARG A 74 -13.14 -12.29 20.97
CA ARG A 74 -12.81 -10.86 21.08
C ARG A 74 -12.02 -10.37 19.87
N THR A 75 -10.94 -11.08 19.49
CA THR A 75 -10.13 -10.70 18.33
C THR A 75 -10.95 -10.70 17.04
N ARG A 76 -11.82 -11.70 16.84
CA ARG A 76 -12.77 -11.70 15.72
C ARG A 76 -13.66 -10.45 15.72
N SER A 77 -14.29 -10.15 16.86
CA SER A 77 -15.19 -9.00 16.97
C SER A 77 -14.48 -7.67 16.74
N GLU A 78 -13.19 -7.58 17.08
CA GLU A 78 -12.37 -6.39 16.87
C GLU A 78 -12.02 -6.21 15.40
N ILE A 79 -11.59 -7.28 14.73
CA ILE A 79 -11.30 -7.26 13.27
C ILE A 79 -12.56 -6.92 12.48
N GLU A 80 -13.70 -7.55 12.78
CA GLU A 80 -14.94 -7.26 12.07
C GLU A 80 -15.39 -5.81 12.29
N ARG A 81 -15.28 -5.30 13.53
CA ARG A 81 -15.62 -3.90 13.84
C ARG A 81 -14.69 -2.90 13.16
N SER A 82 -13.39 -3.18 13.05
CA SER A 82 -12.47 -2.27 12.35
C SER A 82 -12.79 -2.18 10.86
N ILE A 83 -13.05 -3.31 10.20
CA ILE A 83 -13.42 -3.33 8.78
C ILE A 83 -14.78 -2.65 8.56
N LEU A 84 -15.75 -2.82 9.46
CA LEU A 84 -17.03 -2.12 9.38
C LEU A 84 -16.87 -0.60 9.52
N ALA A 85 -16.05 -0.13 10.45
CA ALA A 85 -15.77 1.30 10.60
C ALA A 85 -15.06 1.88 9.36
N GLU A 86 -14.08 1.18 8.80
CA GLU A 86 -13.43 1.57 7.54
C GLU A 86 -14.42 1.60 6.38
N ARG A 87 -15.31 0.62 6.30
CA ARG A 87 -16.37 0.55 5.29
C ARG A 87 -17.34 1.72 5.41
N GLU A 88 -17.76 2.09 6.61
CA GLU A 88 -18.63 3.24 6.85
C GLU A 88 -17.94 4.54 6.42
N LEU A 89 -16.68 4.75 6.81
CA LEU A 89 -15.87 5.89 6.37
C LEU A 89 -15.76 5.95 4.84
N GLN A 90 -15.52 4.80 4.21
CA GLN A 90 -15.40 4.71 2.75
C GLN A 90 -16.74 4.95 2.05
N GLY A 91 -17.86 4.57 2.69
CA GLY A 91 -19.21 4.92 2.25
C GLY A 91 -19.42 6.43 2.22
N PHE A 92 -19.05 7.14 3.30
CA PHE A 92 -19.11 8.60 3.34
C PHE A 92 -18.24 9.26 2.26
N ARG A 93 -17.01 8.75 2.04
CA ARG A 93 -16.13 9.23 0.95
C ARG A 93 -16.76 9.04 -0.42
N LEU A 94 -17.37 7.90 -0.67
CA LEU A 94 -18.08 7.64 -1.91
C LEU A 94 -19.25 8.60 -2.11
N ASP A 95 -20.02 8.88 -1.06
CA ASP A 95 -21.15 9.81 -1.16
C ASP A 95 -20.68 11.25 -1.43
N LEU A 96 -19.58 11.70 -0.79
CA LEU A 96 -18.92 12.96 -1.11
C LEU A 96 -18.44 13.00 -2.57
N ALA A 97 -17.80 11.94 -3.06
CA ALA A 97 -17.33 11.86 -4.44
C ALA A 97 -18.49 11.92 -5.45
N LYS A 98 -19.63 11.29 -5.16
CA LYS A 98 -20.85 11.38 -5.98
C LYS A 98 -21.42 12.80 -6.02
N GLU A 99 -21.45 13.48 -4.87
CA GLU A 99 -21.90 14.88 -4.80
C GLU A 99 -20.97 15.80 -5.58
N GLU A 100 -19.66 15.60 -5.47
CA GLU A 100 -18.66 16.34 -6.23
C GLU A 100 -18.80 16.14 -7.73
N VAL A 101 -19.02 14.91 -8.20
CA VAL A 101 -19.30 14.62 -9.61
C VAL A 101 -20.55 15.36 -10.09
N LYS A 102 -21.64 15.34 -9.32
CA LYS A 102 -22.87 16.08 -9.67
C LYS A 102 -22.62 17.60 -9.76
N ARG A 103 -21.88 18.15 -8.80
CA ARG A 103 -21.53 19.58 -8.76
C ARG A 103 -20.68 19.97 -9.98
N ILE A 104 -19.65 19.20 -10.29
CA ILE A 104 -18.75 19.46 -11.42
C ILE A 104 -19.47 19.25 -12.74
N ASP A 105 -20.32 18.24 -12.88
CA ASP A 105 -21.15 18.02 -14.08
C ASP A 105 -22.06 19.24 -14.35
N ALA A 106 -22.75 19.74 -13.32
CA ALA A 106 -23.56 20.95 -13.44
C ALA A 106 -22.72 22.17 -13.88
N ALA A 107 -21.53 22.34 -13.31
CA ALA A 107 -20.61 23.42 -13.69
C ALA A 107 -20.07 23.28 -15.12
N VAL A 108 -19.76 22.06 -15.57
CA VAL A 108 -19.31 21.78 -16.94
C VAL A 108 -20.43 22.08 -17.95
N ARG A 109 -21.68 21.70 -17.65
CA ARG A 109 -22.84 21.95 -18.54
C ARG A 109 -23.09 23.44 -18.81
N VAL A 110 -22.82 24.31 -17.84
CA VAL A 110 -22.92 25.77 -18.01
C VAL A 110 -21.62 26.43 -18.47
N GLY A 111 -20.58 25.64 -18.77
CA GLY A 111 -19.27 26.12 -19.21
C GLY A 111 -18.39 26.73 -18.12
N GLY A 112 -18.76 26.57 -16.84
CA GLY A 112 -17.99 27.07 -15.69
C GLY A 112 -16.75 26.25 -15.34
N MET A 113 -16.62 25.02 -15.87
CA MET A 113 -15.46 24.14 -15.66
C MET A 113 -15.11 23.36 -16.94
N PRO A 114 -13.84 22.97 -17.13
CA PRO A 114 -13.45 22.14 -18.26
C PRO A 114 -13.91 20.68 -18.09
N ALA A 115 -14.20 19.99 -19.19
CA ALA A 115 -14.63 18.57 -19.19
C ALA A 115 -13.64 17.62 -18.48
N ARG A 116 -12.35 17.98 -18.44
CA ARG A 116 -11.32 17.24 -17.70
C ARG A 116 -11.63 17.13 -16.20
N ALA A 117 -12.17 18.19 -15.58
CA ALA A 117 -12.52 18.17 -14.16
C ALA A 117 -13.60 17.11 -13.86
N LEU A 118 -14.57 16.96 -14.76
CA LEU A 118 -15.60 15.92 -14.63
C LEU A 118 -15.01 14.51 -14.76
N MET A 119 -14.05 14.32 -15.67
CA MET A 119 -13.37 13.03 -15.81
C MET A 119 -12.55 12.66 -14.57
N GLU A 120 -11.86 13.62 -13.95
CA GLU A 120 -11.09 13.45 -12.73
C GLU A 120 -12.01 13.11 -11.54
N ALA A 121 -13.11 13.85 -11.36
CA ALA A 121 -14.10 13.55 -10.33
C ALA A 121 -14.75 12.16 -10.52
N ALA A 122 -15.11 11.80 -11.75
CA ALA A 122 -15.67 10.49 -12.06
C ALA A 122 -14.66 9.35 -11.86
N ARG A 123 -13.35 9.62 -12.00
CA ARG A 123 -12.30 8.66 -11.63
C ARG A 123 -12.29 8.45 -10.11
N GLU A 124 -12.29 9.53 -9.32
CA GLU A 124 -12.28 9.45 -7.85
C GLU A 124 -13.50 8.70 -7.30
N GLN A 125 -14.69 8.96 -7.86
CA GLN A 125 -15.90 8.21 -7.53
C GLN A 125 -15.68 6.70 -7.74
N ARG A 126 -15.16 6.29 -8.90
CA ARG A 126 -14.95 4.87 -9.22
C ARG A 126 -13.91 4.21 -8.33
N VAL A 127 -12.82 4.91 -8.01
CA VAL A 127 -11.83 4.43 -7.04
C VAL A 127 -12.52 4.18 -5.69
N SER A 128 -13.34 5.14 -5.24
CA SER A 128 -14.07 5.01 -4.00
C SER A 128 -15.09 3.86 -4.00
N GLU A 129 -15.79 3.62 -5.12
CA GLU A 129 -16.70 2.48 -5.30
C GLU A 129 -15.95 1.15 -5.21
N THR A 130 -14.79 1.03 -5.87
CA THR A 130 -14.00 -0.19 -5.86
C THR A 130 -13.42 -0.48 -4.47
N GLU A 131 -12.93 0.53 -3.75
CA GLU A 131 -12.46 0.34 -2.36
C GLU A 131 -13.60 -0.10 -1.43
N LEU A 132 -14.81 0.44 -1.59
CA LEU A 132 -15.97 -0.03 -0.83
C LEU A 132 -16.29 -1.51 -1.13
N GLN A 133 -16.29 -1.90 -2.41
CA GLN A 133 -16.50 -3.29 -2.82
C GLN A 133 -15.41 -4.22 -2.31
N ARG A 134 -14.16 -3.74 -2.23
CA ARG A 134 -13.06 -4.48 -1.62
C ARG A 134 -13.30 -4.73 -0.13
N LEU A 135 -13.72 -3.70 0.62
CA LEU A 135 -14.05 -3.84 2.03
C LEU A 135 -15.23 -4.82 2.26
N ASP A 136 -16.20 -4.85 1.34
CA ASP A 136 -17.27 -5.86 1.36
C ASP A 136 -16.72 -7.29 1.17
N LEU A 137 -15.71 -7.48 0.31
CA LEU A 137 -15.01 -8.77 0.15
C LEU A 137 -14.22 -9.15 1.40
N ASP A 138 -13.49 -8.19 1.98
CA ASP A 138 -12.69 -8.39 3.19
C ASP A 138 -13.59 -8.80 4.37
N LEU A 139 -14.71 -8.10 4.57
CA LEU A 139 -15.71 -8.42 5.58
C LEU A 139 -16.30 -9.83 5.39
N ALA A 140 -16.59 -10.20 4.14
CA ALA A 140 -17.08 -11.53 3.82
C ALA A 140 -16.04 -12.63 4.09
N GLU A 141 -14.75 -12.37 3.83
CA GLU A 141 -13.66 -13.30 4.16
C GLU A 141 -13.53 -13.47 5.67
N VAL A 142 -13.50 -12.36 6.44
CA VAL A 142 -13.38 -12.40 7.91
C VAL A 142 -14.54 -13.17 8.55
N ARG A 143 -15.76 -13.01 8.04
CA ARG A 143 -16.93 -13.75 8.56
C ARG A 143 -16.84 -15.26 8.36
N LEU A 144 -16.14 -15.71 7.32
CA LEU A 144 -15.94 -17.12 7.01
C LEU A 144 -14.72 -17.72 7.71
N THR A 145 -13.61 -16.97 7.78
CA THR A 145 -12.33 -17.47 8.31
C THR A 145 -12.12 -17.17 9.79
N ASN A 146 -12.78 -16.14 10.32
CA ASN A 146 -12.49 -15.53 11.61
C ASN A 146 -11.05 -15.01 11.73
N ALA A 147 -10.39 -14.70 10.61
CA ALA A 147 -9.03 -14.22 10.53
C ALA A 147 -8.93 -12.97 9.65
N LEU A 148 -7.78 -12.29 9.69
CA LEU A 148 -7.52 -11.15 8.80
C LEU A 148 -7.59 -11.58 7.33
N PRO A 149 -8.11 -10.72 6.43
CA PRO A 149 -8.17 -11.00 5.00
C PRO A 149 -6.77 -11.26 4.43
N ARG A 150 -6.62 -12.34 3.65
CA ARG A 150 -5.31 -12.72 3.09
C ARG A 150 -5.15 -12.19 1.67
N ASN A 151 -4.11 -11.38 1.44
CA ASN A 151 -3.82 -10.80 0.12
C ASN A 151 -2.73 -11.56 -0.65
N GLU A 152 -2.19 -12.64 -0.08
CA GLU A 152 -1.16 -13.47 -0.71
C GLU A 152 -1.74 -14.25 -1.90
N LEU A 153 -1.02 -14.31 -3.02
CA LEU A 153 -1.46 -15.08 -4.20
C LEU A 153 -1.58 -16.59 -3.94
N SER A 154 -0.97 -17.08 -2.86
CA SER A 154 -1.02 -18.46 -2.39
C SER A 154 -2.11 -18.73 -1.35
N ALA A 155 -2.95 -17.74 -1.02
CA ALA A 155 -4.02 -17.93 -0.04
C ALA A 155 -5.00 -19.02 -0.50
N PRO A 156 -5.42 -19.95 0.38
CA PRO A 156 -6.35 -21.01 0.01
C PRO A 156 -7.74 -20.43 -0.30
N LEU A 157 -8.56 -21.22 -0.99
CA LEU A 157 -9.98 -20.91 -1.17
C LEU A 157 -10.70 -20.96 0.19
N VAL A 158 -11.62 -20.04 0.41
CA VAL A 158 -12.41 -19.94 1.64
C VAL A 158 -13.86 -20.29 1.30
N GLY A 159 -14.35 -21.42 1.80
CA GLY A 159 -15.70 -21.90 1.47
C GLY A 159 -15.93 -22.11 -0.03
N GLY A 160 -14.87 -22.47 -0.78
CA GLY A 160 -14.92 -22.62 -2.24
C GLY A 160 -14.83 -21.31 -3.03
N ARG A 161 -14.79 -20.14 -2.37
CA ARG A 161 -14.64 -18.83 -3.00
C ARG A 161 -13.18 -18.36 -3.00
N ASP A 162 -12.79 -17.67 -4.06
CA ASP A 162 -11.46 -17.06 -4.19
C ASP A 162 -11.51 -15.54 -3.96
N PHE A 163 -11.32 -15.12 -2.71
CA PHE A 163 -11.30 -13.70 -2.34
C PHE A 163 -10.14 -12.92 -2.94
N VAL A 164 -9.00 -13.57 -3.19
CA VAL A 164 -7.83 -12.92 -3.82
C VAL A 164 -8.14 -12.61 -5.28
N LEU A 165 -8.68 -13.58 -6.02
CA LEU A 165 -9.07 -13.37 -7.41
C LEU A 165 -10.19 -12.34 -7.54
N ASP A 166 -11.19 -12.35 -6.66
CA ASP A 166 -12.26 -11.36 -6.66
C ASP A 166 -11.70 -9.94 -6.46
N ARG A 167 -10.79 -9.74 -5.49
CA ARG A 167 -10.10 -8.45 -5.28
C ARG A 167 -9.27 -8.02 -6.49
N LEU A 168 -8.52 -8.95 -7.10
CA LEU A 168 -7.74 -8.65 -8.31
C LEU A 168 -8.63 -8.28 -9.50
N ARG A 169 -9.79 -8.93 -9.64
CA ARG A 169 -10.79 -8.60 -10.67
C ARG A 169 -11.42 -7.24 -10.48
N LEU A 170 -11.55 -6.77 -9.24
CA LEU A 170 -11.96 -5.40 -8.95
C LEU A 170 -10.88 -4.38 -9.34
N ARG A 171 -9.60 -4.68 -9.07
CA ARG A 171 -8.46 -3.79 -9.37
C ARG A 171 -8.11 -3.70 -10.86
N ALA A 172 -8.22 -4.80 -11.60
CA ALA A 172 -7.84 -4.86 -13.02
C ALA A 172 -8.49 -3.79 -13.93
N PRO A 173 -9.82 -3.58 -13.92
CA PRO A 173 -10.43 -2.55 -14.76
C PRO A 173 -10.04 -1.13 -14.36
N LEU A 174 -9.68 -0.87 -13.09
CA LEU A 174 -9.16 0.43 -12.67
C LEU A 174 -7.76 0.66 -13.25
N ALA A 175 -6.86 -0.32 -13.10
CA ALA A 175 -5.50 -0.23 -13.62
C ALA A 175 -5.46 -0.02 -15.14
N LEU A 176 -6.29 -0.75 -15.89
CA LEU A 176 -6.40 -0.59 -17.34
C LEU A 176 -6.89 0.81 -17.75
N ARG A 177 -7.93 1.33 -17.07
CA ARG A 177 -8.44 2.68 -17.35
C ARG A 177 -7.44 3.78 -16.99
N GLU A 178 -6.66 3.56 -15.93
CA GLU A 178 -5.61 4.49 -15.52
C GLU A 178 -4.48 4.53 -16.56
N GLU A 179 -4.05 3.37 -17.07
CA GLU A 179 -3.09 3.27 -18.17
C GLU A 179 -3.62 3.97 -19.44
N ASP A 180 -4.84 3.66 -19.86
CA ASP A 180 -5.48 4.30 -21.02
C ASP A 180 -5.54 5.83 -20.86
N GLY A 181 -5.93 6.29 -19.67
CA GLY A 181 -6.02 7.72 -19.35
C GLY A 181 -4.65 8.40 -19.37
N ALA A 182 -3.66 7.82 -18.70
CA ALA A 182 -2.31 8.36 -18.64
C ALA A 182 -1.64 8.38 -20.02
N THR A 183 -1.86 7.35 -20.84
CA THR A 183 -1.35 7.27 -22.22
C THR A 183 -1.96 8.36 -23.10
N ARG A 184 -3.29 8.57 -23.03
CA ARG A 184 -3.93 9.67 -23.77
C ARG A 184 -3.39 11.04 -23.35
N LEU A 185 -3.22 11.25 -22.05
CA LEU A 185 -2.63 12.49 -21.52
C LEU A 185 -1.20 12.70 -22.01
N ALA A 186 -0.39 11.65 -22.11
CA ALA A 186 0.96 11.72 -22.68
C ALA A 186 0.95 12.14 -24.16
N VAL A 187 0.08 11.52 -24.97
CA VAL A 187 -0.08 11.86 -26.40
C VAL A 187 -0.56 13.30 -26.58
N GLU A 188 -1.51 13.75 -25.76
CA GLU A 188 -2.01 15.13 -25.79
C GLU A 188 -0.93 16.14 -25.38
N ALA A 189 -0.15 15.84 -24.34
CA ALA A 189 0.97 16.67 -23.90
C ALA A 189 2.05 16.79 -25.00
N ASP A 190 2.43 15.68 -25.64
CA ASP A 190 3.34 15.70 -26.79
C ASP A 190 2.81 16.58 -27.93
N ARG A 191 1.51 16.51 -28.22
CA ARG A 191 0.88 17.35 -29.24
C ARG A 191 0.93 18.83 -28.86
N ARG A 192 0.66 19.17 -27.60
CA ARG A 192 0.69 20.57 -27.11
C ARG A 192 2.10 21.15 -27.14
N VAL A 193 3.12 20.36 -26.79
CA VAL A 193 4.53 20.76 -26.91
C VAL A 193 4.90 21.02 -28.38
N LYS A 194 4.50 20.16 -29.32
CA LYS A 194 4.74 20.37 -30.77
C LYS A 194 4.09 21.64 -31.32
N LEU A 195 2.97 22.05 -30.73
CA LEU A 195 2.27 23.29 -31.07
C LEU A 195 2.80 24.52 -30.32
N GLY A 196 3.79 24.35 -29.44
CA GLY A 196 4.35 25.43 -28.61
C GLY A 196 3.40 25.93 -27.51
N LEU A 197 2.37 25.14 -27.16
CA LEU A 197 1.37 25.52 -26.15
C LEU A 197 1.85 25.19 -24.73
N ASP A 198 2.71 24.19 -24.58
CA ASP A 198 3.27 23.73 -23.31
C ASP A 198 4.80 23.59 -23.40
N PRO A 199 5.52 23.68 -22.27
CA PRO A 199 6.97 23.41 -22.25
C PRO A 199 7.27 21.91 -22.44
N PRO A 200 8.44 21.55 -22.99
CA PRO A 200 8.84 20.14 -23.18
C PRO A 200 8.80 19.27 -21.92
N SER A 201 9.02 19.86 -20.74
CA SER A 201 8.94 19.15 -19.46
C SER A 201 7.55 18.55 -19.19
N ALA A 202 6.47 19.21 -19.63
CA ALA A 202 5.10 18.74 -19.44
C ALA A 202 4.83 17.42 -20.16
N ALA A 203 5.39 17.24 -21.37
CA ALA A 203 5.32 15.99 -22.12
C ALA A 203 6.10 14.87 -21.43
N ILE A 204 7.28 15.17 -20.87
CA ILE A 204 8.06 14.19 -20.11
C ILE A 204 7.30 13.76 -18.85
N ASP A 205 6.75 14.70 -18.08
CA ASP A 205 5.93 14.39 -16.90
C ASP A 205 4.74 13.49 -17.24
N ALA A 206 4.05 13.77 -18.33
CA ALA A 206 2.91 12.97 -18.78
C ALA A 206 3.32 11.56 -19.21
N ARG A 207 4.44 11.42 -19.93
CA ARG A 207 5.02 10.11 -20.30
C ARG A 207 5.45 9.31 -19.07
N MET A 208 6.08 9.93 -18.07
CA MET A 208 6.43 9.26 -16.82
C MET A 208 5.20 8.69 -16.11
N ARG A 209 4.09 9.44 -16.04
CA ARG A 209 2.82 8.95 -15.48
C ARG A 209 2.26 7.77 -16.28
N ALA A 210 2.38 7.78 -17.61
CA ALA A 210 1.95 6.66 -18.45
C ALA A 210 2.76 5.39 -18.15
N VAL A 211 4.08 5.51 -17.93
CA VAL A 211 4.93 4.38 -17.52
C VAL A 211 4.55 3.85 -16.14
N ASP A 212 4.27 4.72 -15.17
CA ASP A 212 3.81 4.32 -13.83
C ASP A 212 2.48 3.56 -13.89
N ALA A 213 1.53 4.05 -14.70
CA ALA A 213 0.23 3.41 -14.90
C ALA A 213 0.36 2.06 -15.63
N HIS A 214 1.22 1.99 -16.66
CA HIS A 214 1.50 0.73 -17.37
C HIS A 214 2.10 -0.33 -16.44
N ARG A 215 3.08 0.06 -15.60
CA ARG A 215 3.66 -0.81 -14.57
C ARG A 215 2.59 -1.37 -13.63
N GLU A 216 1.67 -0.53 -13.16
CA GLU A 216 0.57 -0.95 -12.30
C GLU A 216 -0.35 -1.97 -13.00
N MET A 217 -0.72 -1.73 -14.26
CA MET A 217 -1.48 -2.69 -15.06
C MET A 217 -0.73 -4.03 -15.22
N GLN A 218 0.58 -3.99 -15.48
CA GLN A 218 1.42 -5.19 -15.62
C GLN A 218 1.45 -6.02 -14.33
N LEU A 219 1.57 -5.36 -13.17
CA LEU A 219 1.56 -6.06 -11.88
C LEU A 219 0.23 -6.75 -11.61
N VAL A 220 -0.91 -6.10 -11.90
CA VAL A 220 -2.23 -6.72 -11.72
C VAL A 220 -2.43 -7.89 -12.68
N ALA A 221 -2.02 -7.74 -13.94
CA ALA A 221 -2.08 -8.81 -14.94
C ALA A 221 -1.20 -10.02 -14.54
N MET A 222 0.02 -9.76 -14.06
CA MET A 222 0.91 -10.78 -13.50
C MET A 222 0.26 -11.50 -12.32
N GLN A 223 -0.31 -10.77 -11.36
CA GLN A 223 -0.98 -11.35 -10.19
C GLN A 223 -2.16 -12.25 -10.58
N LEU A 224 -3.00 -11.81 -11.52
CA LEU A 224 -4.10 -12.62 -12.06
C LEU A 224 -3.61 -13.91 -12.70
N ARG A 225 -2.55 -13.83 -13.52
CA ARG A 225 -1.95 -14.99 -14.19
C ARG A 225 -1.35 -15.98 -13.18
N LEU A 226 -0.55 -15.50 -12.23
CA LEU A 226 0.05 -16.34 -11.19
C LEU A 226 -1.00 -16.98 -10.28
N ARG A 227 -2.10 -16.26 -9.95
CA ARG A 227 -3.22 -16.83 -9.20
C ARG A 227 -3.91 -17.96 -9.96
N ALA A 228 -4.14 -17.77 -11.27
CA ALA A 228 -4.71 -18.81 -12.11
C ALA A 228 -3.81 -20.06 -12.20
N GLN A 229 -2.49 -19.87 -12.30
CA GLN A 229 -1.50 -20.96 -12.28
C GLN A 229 -1.48 -21.67 -10.93
N PHE A 230 -1.49 -20.95 -9.81
CA PHE A 230 -1.55 -21.54 -8.46
C PHE A 230 -2.73 -22.50 -8.31
N LEU A 231 -3.93 -22.09 -8.75
CA LEU A 231 -5.13 -22.92 -8.65
C LEU A 231 -5.12 -24.11 -9.62
N LYS A 232 -4.62 -23.92 -10.84
CA LYS A 232 -4.67 -24.94 -11.90
C LYS A 232 -3.52 -25.94 -11.83
N GLU A 233 -2.30 -25.45 -11.70
CA GLU A 233 -1.05 -26.20 -11.76
C GLU A 233 -0.59 -26.67 -10.37
N ARG A 234 -1.28 -26.24 -9.31
CA ARG A 234 -0.98 -26.57 -7.90
C ARG A 234 0.45 -26.20 -7.50
N LEU A 235 0.91 -25.04 -7.98
CA LEU A 235 2.18 -24.47 -7.54
C LEU A 235 2.23 -24.38 -6.02
N SER A 236 3.38 -24.67 -5.43
CA SER A 236 3.56 -24.50 -3.99
C SER A 236 3.52 -23.00 -3.63
N PRO A 237 3.12 -22.64 -2.39
CA PRO A 237 3.15 -21.24 -1.94
C PRO A 237 4.52 -20.56 -2.07
N ALA A 238 5.60 -21.33 -1.88
CA ALA A 238 6.97 -20.85 -2.03
C ALA A 238 7.30 -20.52 -3.50
N GLU A 239 6.90 -21.38 -4.43
CA GLU A 239 7.10 -21.14 -5.87
C GLU A 239 6.32 -19.92 -6.37
N VAL A 240 5.05 -19.75 -5.96
CA VAL A 240 4.25 -18.58 -6.33
C VAL A 240 4.90 -17.29 -5.84
N THR A 241 5.37 -17.28 -4.58
CA THR A 241 6.05 -16.13 -3.99
C THR A 241 7.34 -15.79 -4.76
N ARG A 242 8.13 -16.82 -5.11
CA ARG A 242 9.35 -16.66 -5.90
C ARG A 242 9.06 -16.08 -7.28
N LEU A 243 8.12 -16.67 -8.02
CA LEU A 243 7.74 -16.20 -9.35
C LEU A 243 7.19 -14.77 -9.31
N GLN A 244 6.36 -14.45 -8.31
CA GLN A 244 5.86 -13.10 -8.10
C GLN A 244 6.99 -12.10 -7.88
N GLN A 245 7.96 -12.42 -7.03
CA GLN A 245 9.11 -11.54 -6.78
C GLN A 245 9.97 -11.34 -8.03
N GLN A 246 10.24 -12.42 -8.77
CA GLN A 246 11.04 -12.39 -9.99
C GLN A 246 10.39 -11.53 -11.07
N GLU A 247 9.11 -11.77 -11.37
CA GLU A 247 8.39 -11.03 -12.40
C GLU A 247 8.11 -9.58 -12.01
N ALA A 248 7.79 -9.32 -10.73
CA ALA A 248 7.66 -7.95 -10.24
C ALA A 248 9.00 -7.18 -10.39
N MET A 249 10.14 -7.82 -10.11
CA MET A 249 11.46 -7.22 -10.34
C MET A 249 11.70 -6.94 -11.82
N GLN A 250 11.29 -7.84 -12.74
CA GLN A 250 11.41 -7.59 -14.18
C GLN A 250 10.57 -6.38 -14.62
N ILE A 251 9.33 -6.27 -14.14
CA ILE A 251 8.44 -5.13 -14.40
C ILE A 251 9.09 -3.83 -13.88
N GLU A 252 9.61 -3.83 -12.65
CA GLU A 252 10.25 -2.65 -12.06
C GLU A 252 11.55 -2.25 -12.78
N VAL A 253 12.34 -3.22 -13.26
CA VAL A 253 13.52 -2.95 -14.11
C VAL A 253 13.09 -2.31 -15.44
N GLY A 254 12.01 -2.81 -16.06
CA GLY A 254 11.44 -2.25 -17.28
C GLY A 254 11.03 -0.79 -17.09
N ARG A 255 10.20 -0.52 -16.07
CA ARG A 255 9.81 0.84 -15.66
C ARG A 255 11.01 1.75 -15.43
N THR A 256 11.97 1.30 -14.62
CA THR A 256 13.13 2.13 -14.23
C THR A 256 13.99 2.46 -15.45
N ARG A 257 14.09 1.55 -16.43
CA ARG A 257 14.77 1.80 -17.70
C ARG A 257 14.08 2.88 -18.53
N GLU A 258 12.77 2.84 -18.66
CA GLU A 258 12.03 3.88 -19.40
C GLU A 258 12.13 5.24 -18.70
N LEU A 259 11.98 5.25 -17.37
CA LEU A 259 12.16 6.44 -16.56
C LEU A 259 13.59 7.01 -16.66
N PHE A 260 14.61 6.17 -16.82
CA PHE A 260 15.98 6.61 -17.05
C PHE A 260 16.15 7.33 -18.39
N GLU A 261 15.52 6.83 -19.47
CA GLU A 261 15.55 7.51 -20.76
C GLU A 261 14.87 8.89 -20.71
N PHE A 262 13.81 9.05 -19.91
CA PHE A 262 13.20 10.37 -19.67
C PHE A 262 14.11 11.33 -18.90
N ASP A 263 14.83 10.85 -17.88
CA ASP A 263 15.78 11.70 -17.15
C ASP A 263 16.96 12.12 -18.03
N LYS A 264 17.39 11.24 -18.94
CA LYS A 264 18.40 11.56 -19.96
C LYS A 264 17.91 12.65 -20.91
N GLU A 265 16.66 12.58 -21.35
CA GLU A 265 16.02 13.63 -22.15
C GLU A 265 15.95 14.96 -21.37
N ARG A 266 15.56 14.92 -20.09
CA ARG A 266 15.54 16.10 -19.20
C ARG A 266 16.91 16.73 -19.03
N LEU A 267 17.94 15.92 -18.82
CA LEU A 267 19.31 16.39 -18.67
C LEU A 267 19.80 17.10 -19.93
N ALA A 268 19.49 16.57 -21.11
CA ALA A 268 19.81 17.21 -22.39
C ALA A 268 19.08 18.55 -22.58
N GLN A 269 17.81 18.63 -22.18
CA GLN A 269 17.05 19.88 -22.19
C GLN A 269 17.64 20.91 -21.21
N ALA A 270 17.97 20.48 -19.99
CA ALA A 270 18.59 21.32 -18.98
C ALA A 270 19.97 21.84 -19.44
N GLU A 271 20.76 21.03 -20.14
CA GLU A 271 22.04 21.48 -20.69
C GLU A 271 21.85 22.60 -21.73
N THR A 272 20.86 22.45 -22.63
CA THR A 272 20.48 23.47 -23.61
C THR A 272 20.04 24.77 -22.92
N GLN A 273 19.19 24.65 -21.90
CA GLN A 273 18.70 25.78 -21.10
C GLN A 273 19.83 26.49 -20.34
N ARG A 274 20.78 25.72 -19.78
CA ARG A 274 21.96 26.28 -19.11
C ARG A 274 22.82 27.09 -20.09
N LYS A 275 23.06 26.56 -21.30
CA LYS A 275 23.81 27.28 -22.36
C LYS A 275 23.10 28.57 -22.78
N ALA A 276 21.78 28.59 -22.75
CA ALA A 276 20.96 29.77 -23.02
C ALA A 276 20.84 30.73 -21.81
N GLY A 277 21.33 30.34 -20.63
CA GLY A 277 21.22 31.13 -19.39
C GLY A 277 19.81 31.17 -18.80
N THR A 278 18.92 30.23 -19.17
CA THR A 278 17.53 30.20 -18.70
C THR A 278 17.32 29.40 -17.41
N ILE A 279 18.30 28.59 -17.00
CA ILE A 279 18.33 27.92 -15.70
C ILE A 279 19.64 28.20 -14.98
N THR A 280 19.58 28.13 -13.66
CA THR A 280 20.73 28.28 -12.77
C THR A 280 21.62 27.03 -12.77
N GLU A 281 22.88 27.17 -12.36
CA GLU A 281 23.77 26.01 -12.18
C GLU A 281 23.22 25.05 -11.11
N VAL A 282 22.53 25.55 -10.08
CA VAL A 282 21.91 24.72 -9.04
C VAL A 282 20.81 23.83 -9.62
N GLU A 283 19.92 24.39 -10.44
CA GLU A 283 18.86 23.63 -11.12
C GLU A 283 19.44 22.58 -12.07
N PHE A 284 20.47 22.93 -12.84
CA PHE A 284 21.16 21.97 -13.70
C PHE A 284 21.78 20.81 -12.90
N ARG A 285 22.45 21.12 -11.78
CA ARG A 285 23.04 20.09 -10.90
C ARG A 285 22.00 19.20 -10.26
N ARG A 286 20.80 19.71 -9.95
CA ARG A 286 19.69 18.90 -9.46
C ARG A 286 19.23 17.88 -10.50
N VAL A 287 19.04 18.31 -11.75
CA VAL A 287 18.67 17.39 -12.85
C VAL A 287 19.77 16.36 -13.08
N GLN A 288 21.04 16.77 -13.01
CA GLN A 288 22.19 15.86 -13.13
C GLN A 288 22.21 14.82 -12.01
N LEU A 289 21.90 15.21 -10.77
CA LEU A 289 21.82 14.31 -9.63
C LEU A 289 20.70 13.28 -9.82
N GLU A 290 19.49 13.72 -10.18
CA GLU A 290 18.33 12.84 -10.42
C GLU A 290 18.65 11.77 -11.49
N TYR A 291 19.30 12.18 -12.59
CA TYR A 291 19.78 11.27 -13.63
C TYR A 291 20.76 10.21 -13.09
N LEU A 292 21.79 10.63 -12.34
CA LEU A 292 22.82 9.72 -11.79
C LEU A 292 22.25 8.77 -10.73
N GLU A 293 21.31 9.24 -9.92
CA GLU A 293 20.60 8.40 -8.95
C GLU A 293 19.78 7.32 -9.65
N ARG A 294 19.06 7.66 -10.71
CA ARG A 294 18.28 6.69 -11.50
C ARG A 294 19.17 5.71 -12.26
N GLU A 295 20.31 6.16 -12.81
CA GLU A 295 21.32 5.30 -13.44
C GLU A 295 21.84 4.23 -12.46
N ARG A 296 22.24 4.67 -11.26
CA ARG A 296 22.72 3.78 -10.20
C ARG A 296 21.64 2.80 -9.75
N MET A 297 20.40 3.27 -9.60
CA MET A 297 19.25 2.42 -9.24
C MET A 297 19.02 1.34 -10.29
N LEU A 298 18.99 1.71 -11.58
CA LEU A 298 18.82 0.77 -12.69
C LEU A 298 19.94 -0.28 -12.70
N TYR A 299 21.19 0.13 -12.53
CA TYR A 299 22.33 -0.79 -12.45
C TYR A 299 22.17 -1.79 -11.29
N ARG A 300 21.81 -1.31 -10.10
CA ARG A 300 21.58 -2.17 -8.93
C ARG A 300 20.49 -3.20 -9.19
N MET A 301 19.35 -2.79 -9.74
CA MET A 301 18.23 -3.69 -10.02
C MET A 301 18.58 -4.73 -11.09
N GLN A 302 19.36 -4.36 -12.12
CA GLN A 302 19.84 -5.31 -13.13
C GLN A 302 20.77 -6.37 -12.52
N VAL A 303 21.63 -5.97 -11.59
CA VAL A 303 22.49 -6.89 -10.84
C VAL A 303 21.66 -7.82 -9.97
N GLU A 304 20.69 -7.29 -9.20
CA GLU A 304 19.77 -8.09 -8.37
C GLU A 304 18.99 -9.10 -9.21
N LEU A 305 18.40 -8.69 -10.34
CA LEU A 305 17.67 -9.56 -11.27
C LEU A 305 18.57 -10.69 -11.81
N LYS A 306 19.83 -10.40 -12.16
CA LYS A 306 20.79 -11.41 -12.61
C LYS A 306 21.12 -12.44 -11.53
N TYR A 307 21.19 -12.02 -10.26
CA TYR A 307 21.42 -12.94 -9.15
C TYR A 307 20.19 -13.77 -8.80
N MET A 308 18.98 -13.24 -8.98
CA MET A 308 17.75 -14.00 -8.82
C MET A 308 17.67 -15.16 -9.83
N GLY A 309 17.96 -14.91 -11.11
CA GLY A 309 17.94 -15.97 -12.14
C GLY A 309 18.97 -17.08 -11.91
N LYS A 310 20.15 -16.77 -11.38
CA LYS A 310 21.19 -17.79 -11.09
C LYS A 310 20.84 -18.73 -9.94
N LYS A 311 19.99 -18.30 -9.00
CA LYS A 311 19.57 -19.16 -7.88
C LYS A 311 18.60 -20.26 -8.33
N ASP A 312 17.99 -20.11 -9.50
CA ASP A 312 17.04 -21.09 -10.03
C ASP A 312 17.72 -22.26 -10.77
N ASP A 313 19.01 -22.12 -11.11
CA ASP A 313 19.81 -23.15 -11.79
C ASP A 313 20.54 -24.11 -10.81
N LEU A 314 20.41 -23.90 -9.49
CA LEU A 314 21.05 -24.69 -8.42
C LEU A 314 20.01 -25.54 -7.66
#